data_AF-R1DMM6-F1
#
_entry.id   AF-R1DMM6-F1
#
_cell.length_a   1.000
_cell.length_b   1.000
_cell.length_c   1.000
_cell.angle_alpha   90.00
_cell.angle_beta   90.00
_cell.angle_gamma   90.00
#
_symmetry.space_group_name_H-M   'P 1'
#
loop_
_entity.id
_entity.type
_entity.pdbx_description
1 polymer ?
#
loop_
_entity_poly.entity_id
_entity_poly.type
_entity_poly.pdbx_seq_one_letter_code
_entity_poly.pdbx_strand_id
1 'polypeptide(L)'
;MALVRLGTLRASAPLASRLLCTAAPRKIAVVLAGNGVYDGSEITEAVATLVHVSAAGFAPECFAPDIVQHHVVDHTKGEEDSAPRNVLVESARIARGQIAPLTSLDPTEYAALIVPGGFGAAKNLCNHATVAQGDAALMAVEPSLETAIRAFHAAKKPIGLCCIAPVIAAHLLKCEVTVGQAEGEQWPYGGTAGAIENYGGVHRPTDWSGVCVDDANNVVSSAAYMYDGKPHEIFESVGAMVAAVCERA
;
A
#
# COMPACT_ATOMS: atom_id res chain seq x y z
N MET A 1 -67.26 44.77 -17.16
CA MET A 1 -66.33 43.74 -17.67
C MET A 1 -64.98 43.94 -17.01
N ALA A 2 -64.48 42.89 -16.33
CA ALA A 2 -63.09 42.63 -15.95
C ALA A 2 -62.40 43.59 -14.94
N LEU A 3 -61.58 43.16 -13.99
CA LEU A 3 -61.31 41.86 -13.36
C LEU A 3 -60.45 42.20 -12.13
N VAL A 4 -60.72 41.56 -11.00
CA VAL A 4 -59.90 41.57 -9.79
C VAL A 4 -58.52 40.94 -10.07
N ARG A 5 -57.41 41.51 -9.58
CA ARG A 5 -56.13 40.79 -9.47
C ARG A 5 -55.68 40.71 -8.02
N LEU A 6 -55.66 39.48 -7.53
CA LEU A 6 -55.16 39.03 -6.23
C LEU A 6 -53.64 39.18 -6.13
N GLY A 7 -53.19 39.29 -4.88
CA GLY A 7 -51.82 39.56 -4.47
C GLY A 7 -50.81 38.48 -4.83
N THR A 8 -49.56 38.92 -4.91
CA THR A 8 -48.37 38.09 -5.08
C THR A 8 -47.90 37.58 -3.73
N LEU A 9 -48.05 36.28 -3.47
CA LEU A 9 -47.35 35.58 -2.40
C LEU A 9 -45.83 35.62 -2.65
N ARG A 10 -45.07 36.16 -1.71
CA ARG A 10 -43.63 35.92 -1.61
C ARG A 10 -43.41 34.48 -1.17
N ALA A 11 -42.91 33.64 -2.07
CA ALA A 11 -42.36 32.34 -1.71
C ALA A 11 -41.00 32.55 -1.01
N SER A 12 -40.95 32.29 0.29
CA SER A 12 -39.70 32.10 1.01
C SER A 12 -39.09 30.76 0.59
N ALA A 13 -37.94 30.80 -0.09
CA ALA A 13 -37.16 29.61 -0.39
C ALA A 13 -36.69 28.94 0.92
N PRO A 14 -36.75 27.61 1.05
CA PRO A 14 -36.22 26.94 2.22
C PRO A 14 -34.69 27.04 2.20
N LEU A 15 -34.11 27.32 3.37
CA LEU A 15 -32.67 27.24 3.62
C LEU A 15 -32.25 25.77 3.40
N ALA A 16 -31.74 25.47 2.20
CA ALA A 16 -31.08 24.19 1.97
C ALA A 16 -29.84 24.16 2.86
N SER A 17 -29.89 23.33 3.91
CA SER A 17 -28.71 22.91 4.67
C SER A 17 -27.70 22.38 3.65
N ARG A 18 -26.67 23.18 3.35
CA ARG A 18 -25.49 22.69 2.65
C ARG A 18 -24.86 21.69 3.62
N LEU A 19 -25.20 20.41 3.46
CA LEU A 19 -24.27 19.36 3.84
C LEU A 19 -22.94 19.76 3.22
N LEU A 20 -21.97 20.10 4.07
CA LEU A 20 -20.59 20.19 3.68
C LEU A 20 -20.23 18.79 3.20
N CYS A 21 -20.43 18.53 1.91
CA CYS A 21 -19.75 17.47 1.21
C CYS A 21 -18.28 17.90 1.23
N THR A 22 -17.58 17.55 2.30
CA THR A 22 -16.12 17.59 2.30
C THR A 22 -15.72 16.74 1.12
N ALA A 23 -15.14 17.36 0.09
CA ALA A 23 -14.65 16.63 -1.07
C ALA A 23 -13.80 15.45 -0.57
N ALA A 24 -14.04 14.26 -1.11
CA ALA A 24 -13.28 13.07 -0.71
C ALA A 24 -11.77 13.39 -0.76
N PRO A 25 -10.98 12.89 0.21
CA PRO A 25 -9.56 13.19 0.23
C PRO A 25 -8.92 12.86 -1.13
N ARG A 26 -8.16 13.80 -1.68
CA ARG A 26 -7.47 13.60 -2.97
C ARG A 26 -6.05 13.07 -2.81
N LYS A 27 -5.71 12.61 -1.60
CA LYS A 27 -4.37 12.15 -1.22
C LYS A 27 -4.35 10.64 -1.00
N ILE A 28 -3.26 9.99 -1.40
CA ILE A 28 -2.99 8.57 -1.10
C ILE A 28 -1.69 8.50 -0.31
N ALA A 29 -1.74 7.83 0.84
CA ALA A 29 -0.55 7.60 1.66
C ALA A 29 0.26 6.44 1.06
N VAL A 30 1.56 6.64 0.87
CA VAL A 30 2.48 5.60 0.36
C VAL A 30 3.54 5.32 1.41
N VAL A 31 3.57 4.10 1.96
CA VAL A 31 4.53 3.73 3.01
C VAL A 31 5.74 3.04 2.40
N LEU A 32 6.91 3.62 2.61
CA LEU A 32 8.20 3.14 2.14
C LEU A 32 8.99 2.49 3.28
N ALA A 33 9.93 1.63 2.91
CA ALA A 33 10.68 0.76 3.81
C ALA A 33 12.21 0.97 3.74
N GLY A 34 12.69 2.00 3.04
CA GLY A 34 14.09 2.25 2.70
C GLY A 34 14.24 2.50 1.19
N ASN A 35 15.44 2.35 0.63
CA ASN A 35 15.69 2.60 -0.80
C ASN A 35 16.66 1.57 -1.40
N GLY A 36 16.12 0.44 -1.82
CA GLY A 36 16.88 -0.70 -2.37
C GLY A 36 16.14 -2.01 -2.12
N VAL A 37 16.09 -2.90 -3.10
CA VAL A 37 15.28 -4.12 -3.00
C VAL A 37 15.69 -5.04 -1.85
N TYR A 38 16.99 -5.14 -1.51
CA TYR A 38 17.46 -6.09 -0.50
C TYR A 38 17.32 -5.61 0.94
N ASP A 39 17.21 -4.30 1.17
CA ASP A 39 17.24 -3.67 2.49
C ASP A 39 16.20 -2.56 2.71
N GLY A 40 15.40 -2.26 1.69
CA GLY A 40 14.41 -1.19 1.68
C GLY A 40 13.21 -1.48 0.75
N SER A 41 12.55 -0.41 0.28
CA SER A 41 11.53 -0.55 -0.76
C SER A 41 12.17 -0.89 -2.11
N GLU A 42 11.49 -1.73 -2.89
CA GLU A 42 11.87 -1.93 -4.29
C GLU A 42 11.59 -0.63 -5.06
N ILE A 43 12.62 -0.15 -5.75
CA ILE A 43 12.65 1.22 -6.30
C ILE A 43 11.68 1.35 -7.48
N THR A 44 11.62 0.33 -8.35
CA THR A 44 10.74 0.33 -9.53
C THR A 44 9.27 0.35 -9.12
N GLU A 45 8.88 -0.47 -8.15
CA GLU A 45 7.54 -0.60 -7.59
C GLU A 45 7.12 0.67 -6.87
N ALA A 46 8.00 1.23 -6.04
CA ALA A 46 7.74 2.49 -5.36
C ALA A 46 7.55 3.63 -6.37
N VAL A 47 8.44 3.78 -7.36
CA VAL A 47 8.31 4.80 -8.41
C VAL A 47 7.06 4.57 -9.26
N ALA A 48 6.77 3.33 -9.67
CA ALA A 48 5.57 2.99 -10.41
C ALA A 48 4.30 3.34 -9.62
N THR A 49 4.30 3.08 -8.31
CA THR A 49 3.20 3.47 -7.41
C THR A 49 2.97 4.97 -7.45
N LEU A 50 4.02 5.78 -7.26
CA LEU A 50 3.92 7.25 -7.29
C LEU A 50 3.42 7.76 -8.65
N VAL A 51 3.95 7.22 -9.75
CA VAL A 51 3.54 7.59 -11.11
C VAL A 51 2.07 7.28 -11.34
N HIS A 52 1.61 6.06 -11.06
CA HIS A 52 0.22 5.67 -11.30
C HIS A 52 -0.78 6.39 -10.40
N VAL A 53 -0.44 6.61 -9.12
CA VAL A 53 -1.27 7.41 -8.20
C VAL A 53 -1.46 8.82 -8.75
N SER A 54 -0.36 9.46 -9.18
CA SER A 54 -0.40 10.81 -9.76
C SER A 54 -1.18 10.85 -11.08
N ALA A 55 -1.01 9.84 -11.94
CA ALA A 55 -1.70 9.73 -13.21
C ALA A 55 -3.22 9.51 -13.05
N ALA A 56 -3.64 8.85 -11.97
CA ALA A 56 -5.04 8.70 -11.58
C ALA A 56 -5.64 10.00 -10.96
N GLY A 57 -4.84 11.05 -10.82
CA GLY A 57 -5.25 12.37 -10.32
C GLY A 57 -5.23 12.51 -8.80
N PHE A 58 -4.71 11.53 -8.06
CA PHE A 58 -4.47 11.62 -6.63
C PHE A 58 -3.07 12.16 -6.35
N ALA A 59 -2.88 12.82 -5.21
CA ALA A 59 -1.56 13.23 -4.74
C ALA A 59 -0.96 12.11 -3.87
N PRO A 60 0.17 11.48 -4.27
CA PRO A 60 0.86 10.58 -3.39
C PRO A 60 1.64 11.36 -2.33
N GLU A 61 1.51 10.99 -1.05
CA GLU A 61 2.36 11.50 0.03
C GLU A 61 3.08 10.34 0.72
N CYS A 62 4.40 10.43 0.81
CA CYS A 62 5.23 9.35 1.30
C CYS A 62 5.38 9.39 2.82
N PHE A 63 5.42 8.20 3.42
CA PHE A 63 5.69 7.98 4.83
C PHE A 63 6.71 6.85 4.98
N ALA A 64 7.48 6.88 6.06
CA ALA A 64 8.34 5.76 6.45
C ALA A 64 8.59 5.80 7.96
N PRO A 65 8.79 4.64 8.63
CA PRO A 65 9.16 4.63 10.03
C PRO A 65 10.55 5.23 10.23
N ASP A 66 10.71 6.05 11.27
CA ASP A 66 11.99 6.66 11.65
C ASP A 66 12.78 5.68 12.54
N ILE A 67 13.27 4.61 11.91
CA ILE A 67 13.99 3.50 12.55
C ILE A 67 15.27 3.17 11.78
N VAL A 68 16.21 2.49 12.44
CA VAL A 68 17.38 1.91 11.77
C VAL A 68 16.93 0.73 10.91
N GLN A 69 17.46 0.62 9.69
CA GLN A 69 17.23 -0.56 8.83
C GLN A 69 17.74 -1.83 9.53
N HIS A 70 17.06 -2.95 9.31
CA HIS A 70 17.48 -4.23 9.88
C HIS A 70 18.87 -4.65 9.40
N HIS A 71 19.11 -4.55 8.08
CA HIS A 71 20.42 -4.72 7.45
C HIS A 71 20.66 -3.60 6.45
N VAL A 72 21.91 -3.43 6.05
CA VAL A 72 22.31 -2.61 4.89
C VAL A 72 23.02 -3.55 3.92
N VAL A 73 22.69 -3.49 2.63
CA VAL A 73 23.18 -4.48 1.67
C VAL A 73 23.90 -3.79 0.50
N ASP A 74 25.11 -4.24 0.21
CA ASP A 74 25.79 -3.94 -1.06
C ASP A 74 25.08 -4.70 -2.17
N HIS A 75 24.20 -4.01 -2.90
CA HIS A 75 23.39 -4.60 -3.96
C HIS A 75 24.22 -5.14 -5.14
N THR A 76 25.49 -4.75 -5.27
CA THR A 76 26.38 -5.27 -6.33
C THR A 76 26.94 -6.65 -5.98
N LYS A 77 26.91 -7.03 -4.70
CA LYS A 77 27.42 -8.30 -4.17
C LYS A 77 26.34 -9.18 -3.55
N GLY A 78 25.22 -8.58 -3.13
CA GLY A 78 24.19 -9.27 -2.33
C GLY A 78 24.63 -9.55 -0.89
N GLU A 79 25.66 -8.86 -0.40
CA GLU A 79 26.26 -9.06 0.91
C GLU A 79 25.95 -7.89 1.86
N GLU A 80 25.87 -8.17 3.15
CA GLU A 80 25.65 -7.16 4.18
C GLU A 80 26.85 -6.19 4.27
N ASP A 81 26.54 -4.90 4.41
CA ASP A 81 27.49 -3.82 4.70
C ASP A 81 27.35 -3.38 6.17
N SER A 82 28.43 -2.82 6.72
CA SER A 82 28.60 -2.55 8.15
C SER A 82 28.04 -1.21 8.63
N ALA A 83 27.81 -0.26 7.71
CA ALA A 83 27.38 1.10 8.08
C ALA A 83 25.86 1.19 8.22
N PRO A 84 25.30 1.44 9.42
CA PRO A 84 23.86 1.50 9.62
C PRO A 84 23.23 2.66 8.85
N ARG A 85 22.02 2.45 8.35
CA ARG A 85 21.19 3.46 7.67
C ARG A 85 19.81 3.54 8.31
N ASN A 86 19.13 4.66 8.14
CA ASN A 86 17.79 4.90 8.67
C ASN A 86 16.74 4.78 7.56
N VAL A 87 15.64 4.09 7.84
CA VAL A 87 14.57 3.77 6.90
C VAL A 87 13.92 5.04 6.33
N LEU A 88 13.58 6.03 7.16
CA LEU A 88 13.00 7.29 6.73
C LEU A 88 13.99 8.10 5.88
N VAL A 89 15.24 8.21 6.33
CA VAL A 89 16.30 8.98 5.64
C VAL A 89 16.57 8.40 4.25
N GLU A 90 16.68 7.07 4.13
CA GLU A 90 16.93 6.44 2.84
C GLU A 90 15.69 6.49 1.94
N SER A 91 14.48 6.32 2.49
CA SER A 91 13.22 6.46 1.74
C SER A 91 13.03 7.87 1.17
N ALA A 92 13.57 8.91 1.83
CA ALA A 92 13.54 10.27 1.32
C ALA A 92 14.21 10.43 -0.06
N ARG A 93 15.09 9.50 -0.46
CA ARG A 93 15.70 9.47 -1.79
C ARG A 93 14.65 9.22 -2.88
N ILE A 94 13.76 8.25 -2.67
CA ILE A 94 12.64 7.95 -3.57
C ILE A 94 11.67 9.14 -3.61
N ALA A 95 11.32 9.65 -2.43
CA ALA A 95 10.34 10.73 -2.25
C ALA A 95 10.88 12.13 -2.57
N ARG A 96 12.15 12.27 -3.01
CA ARG A 96 12.80 13.56 -3.29
C ARG A 96 12.72 14.54 -2.11
N GLY A 97 12.84 14.02 -0.89
CA GLY A 97 12.74 14.78 0.37
C GLY A 97 11.31 15.07 0.85
N GLN A 98 10.27 14.72 0.08
CA GLN A 98 8.86 14.92 0.44
C GLN A 98 8.31 13.68 1.14
N ILE A 99 8.78 13.45 2.37
CA ILE A 99 8.40 12.29 3.18
C ILE A 99 8.25 12.71 4.64
N ALA A 100 7.33 12.07 5.36
CA ALA A 100 7.12 12.29 6.78
C ALA A 100 7.31 10.99 7.60
N PRO A 101 7.61 11.08 8.90
CA PRO A 101 7.59 9.92 9.78
C PRO A 101 6.21 9.25 9.77
N LEU A 102 6.17 7.92 9.70
CA LEU A 102 4.91 7.16 9.64
C LEU A 102 4.00 7.38 10.86
N THR A 103 4.59 7.70 12.02
CA THR A 103 3.85 8.08 13.23
C THR A 103 3.05 9.37 13.11
N SER A 104 3.30 10.20 12.07
CA SER A 104 2.56 11.43 11.79
C SER A 104 1.39 11.23 10.82
N LEU A 105 1.20 10.03 10.28
CA LEU A 105 0.13 9.72 9.34
C LEU A 105 -1.24 9.81 10.04
N ASP A 106 -2.08 10.76 9.61
CA ASP A 106 -3.49 10.83 9.98
C ASP A 106 -4.35 10.18 8.87
N PRO A 107 -4.92 8.99 9.10
CA PRO A 107 -5.74 8.29 8.10
C PRO A 107 -6.95 9.08 7.63
N THR A 108 -7.43 10.09 8.37
CA THR A 108 -8.60 10.89 7.97
C THR A 108 -8.31 11.79 6.76
N GLU A 109 -7.04 12.15 6.52
CA GLU A 109 -6.62 13.03 5.42
C GLU A 109 -6.38 12.33 4.08
N TYR A 110 -6.44 10.99 4.04
CA TYR A 110 -6.11 10.20 2.86
C TYR A 110 -7.29 9.34 2.43
N ALA A 111 -7.40 9.07 1.14
CA ALA A 111 -8.42 8.17 0.61
C ALA A 111 -7.99 6.70 0.70
N ALA A 112 -6.69 6.44 0.55
CA ALA A 112 -6.13 5.09 0.51
C ALA A 112 -4.73 5.02 1.12
N LEU A 113 -4.30 3.80 1.42
CA LEU A 113 -2.93 3.46 1.84
C LEU A 113 -2.33 2.49 0.82
N ILE A 114 -1.09 2.71 0.37
CA ILE A 114 -0.36 1.78 -0.49
C ILE A 114 1.01 1.45 0.13
N VAL A 115 1.39 0.18 0.10
CA VAL A 115 2.68 -0.33 0.57
C VAL A 115 3.37 -1.10 -0.56
N PRO A 116 4.36 -0.49 -1.24
CA PRO A 116 5.22 -1.20 -2.20
C PRO A 116 6.04 -2.31 -1.52
N GLY A 117 6.57 -3.24 -2.31
CA GLY A 117 7.38 -4.34 -1.80
C GLY A 117 8.85 -4.00 -1.63
N GLY A 118 9.70 -4.99 -1.93
CA GLY A 118 11.10 -5.05 -1.52
C GLY A 118 11.29 -5.73 -0.16
N PHE A 119 12.47 -6.27 0.07
CA PHE A 119 12.78 -6.98 1.31
C PHE A 119 12.75 -6.08 2.54
N GLY A 120 12.86 -4.75 2.40
CA GLY A 120 12.59 -3.84 3.51
C GLY A 120 11.15 -3.95 4.02
N ALA A 121 10.16 -4.26 3.18
CA ALA A 121 8.81 -4.54 3.65
C ALA A 121 8.77 -5.80 4.54
N ALA A 122 9.61 -6.80 4.25
CA ALA A 122 9.71 -8.05 5.00
C ALA A 122 10.72 -8.03 6.16
N LYS A 123 11.53 -6.96 6.32
CA LYS A 123 12.59 -6.84 7.34
C LYS A 123 12.44 -5.63 8.26
N ASN A 124 11.96 -4.50 7.72
CA ASN A 124 11.84 -3.22 8.44
C ASN A 124 10.39 -2.92 8.81
N LEU A 125 9.45 -3.16 7.88
CA LEU A 125 8.01 -2.95 8.12
C LEU A 125 7.35 -4.13 8.84
N CYS A 126 7.97 -5.31 8.75
CA CYS A 126 7.67 -6.48 9.55
C CYS A 126 8.92 -7.35 9.64
N ASN A 127 8.85 -8.47 10.35
CA ASN A 127 9.97 -9.39 10.54
C ASN A 127 9.86 -10.69 9.70
N HIS A 128 8.99 -10.75 8.69
CA HIS A 128 8.74 -11.94 7.87
C HIS A 128 10.03 -12.63 7.37
N ALA A 129 11.00 -11.86 6.87
CA ALA A 129 12.24 -12.39 6.30
C ALA A 129 13.32 -12.71 7.36
N THR A 130 13.07 -12.41 8.64
CA THR A 130 14.04 -12.55 9.74
C THR A 130 13.60 -13.54 10.80
N VAL A 131 12.39 -14.09 10.67
CA VAL A 131 11.85 -15.17 11.52
C VAL A 131 11.49 -16.39 10.68
N ALA A 132 11.02 -17.46 11.32
CA ALA A 132 10.49 -18.61 10.61
C ALA A 132 9.28 -18.16 9.76
N GLN A 133 9.47 -18.09 8.43
CA GLN A 133 8.45 -17.63 7.49
C GLN A 133 7.18 -18.46 7.64
N GLY A 134 6.06 -17.79 7.90
CA GLY A 134 4.77 -18.43 8.12
C GLY A 134 4.48 -18.76 9.59
N ASP A 135 5.40 -18.57 10.54
CA ASP A 135 5.07 -18.71 11.95
C ASP A 135 4.31 -17.47 12.45
N ALA A 136 2.99 -17.57 12.47
CA ALA A 136 2.10 -16.50 12.89
C ALA A 136 2.31 -16.05 14.35
N ALA A 137 2.91 -16.89 15.21
CA ALA A 137 3.19 -16.52 16.60
C ALA A 137 4.44 -15.65 16.74
N LEU A 138 5.35 -15.70 15.75
CA LEU A 138 6.60 -14.93 15.73
C LEU A 138 6.52 -13.69 14.82
N MET A 139 5.56 -13.67 13.88
CA MET A 139 5.35 -12.55 12.98
C MET A 139 4.98 -11.28 13.77
N ALA A 140 5.74 -10.20 13.55
CA ALA A 140 5.52 -8.89 14.12
C ALA A 140 5.58 -7.84 12.99
N VAL A 141 4.66 -6.88 13.05
CA VAL A 141 4.61 -5.72 12.15
C VAL A 141 5.13 -4.49 12.91
N GLU A 142 5.80 -3.59 12.20
CA GLU A 142 6.26 -2.32 12.79
C GLU A 142 5.04 -1.57 13.39
N PRO A 143 5.11 -1.12 14.66
CA PRO A 143 3.93 -0.62 15.38
C PRO A 143 3.19 0.53 14.71
N SER A 144 3.91 1.47 14.07
CA SER A 144 3.25 2.59 13.39
C SER A 144 2.55 2.16 12.10
N LEU A 145 3.09 1.19 11.37
CA LEU A 145 2.42 0.57 10.24
C LEU A 145 1.20 -0.25 10.65
N GLU A 146 1.29 -1.07 11.71
CA GLU A 146 0.13 -1.82 12.20
C GLU A 146 -1.01 -0.87 12.58
N THR A 147 -0.70 0.20 13.29
CA THR A 147 -1.66 1.25 13.66
C THR A 147 -2.32 1.87 12.42
N ALA A 148 -1.51 2.24 11.41
CA ALA A 148 -2.01 2.81 10.17
C ALA A 148 -2.94 1.82 9.42
N ILE A 149 -2.49 0.60 9.15
CA ILE A 149 -3.28 -0.41 8.41
C ILE A 149 -4.62 -0.67 9.11
N ARG A 150 -4.62 -0.85 10.44
CA ARG A 150 -5.86 -1.08 11.20
C ARG A 150 -6.80 0.12 11.13
N ALA A 151 -6.27 1.34 11.16
CA ALA A 151 -7.10 2.54 11.07
C ALA A 151 -7.72 2.73 9.68
N PHE A 152 -6.97 2.50 8.59
CA PHE A 152 -7.52 2.51 7.23
C PHE A 152 -8.58 1.42 7.04
N HIS A 153 -8.31 0.20 7.53
CA HIS A 153 -9.28 -0.92 7.49
C HIS A 153 -10.55 -0.63 8.27
N ALA A 154 -10.45 -0.10 9.50
CA ALA A 154 -11.59 0.28 10.32
C ALA A 154 -12.44 1.37 9.65
N ALA A 155 -11.80 2.30 8.93
CA ALA A 155 -12.46 3.34 8.14
C ALA A 155 -12.98 2.84 6.77
N LYS A 156 -12.81 1.55 6.45
CA LYS A 156 -13.19 0.93 5.16
C LYS A 156 -12.52 1.58 3.95
N LYS A 157 -11.35 2.18 4.15
CA LYS A 157 -10.55 2.78 3.07
C LYS A 157 -9.68 1.72 2.39
N PRO A 158 -9.48 1.79 1.07
CA PRO A 158 -8.72 0.77 0.36
C PRO A 158 -7.25 0.74 0.77
N ILE A 159 -6.71 -0.48 0.85
CA ILE A 159 -5.31 -0.75 1.16
C ILE A 159 -4.70 -1.55 0.01
N GLY A 160 -3.69 -0.99 -0.66
CA GLY A 160 -2.95 -1.63 -1.74
C GLY A 160 -1.59 -2.16 -1.27
N LEU A 161 -1.25 -3.40 -1.59
CA LEU A 161 0.07 -3.98 -1.29
C LEU A 161 0.60 -4.76 -2.49
N CYS A 162 1.88 -4.64 -2.84
CA CYS A 162 2.46 -5.45 -3.92
C CYS A 162 3.73 -6.19 -3.51
N CYS A 163 4.12 -7.16 -4.34
CA CYS A 163 5.28 -8.02 -4.13
C CYS A 163 5.18 -8.78 -2.81
N ILE A 164 6.12 -8.61 -1.88
CA ILE A 164 6.14 -9.34 -0.60
C ILE A 164 5.27 -8.66 0.48
N ALA A 165 4.91 -7.39 0.31
CA ALA A 165 4.13 -6.62 1.30
C ALA A 165 2.76 -7.25 1.68
N PRO A 166 2.03 -7.97 0.80
CA PRO A 166 0.75 -8.59 1.14
C PRO A 166 0.78 -9.55 2.34
N VAL A 167 1.94 -10.11 2.72
CA VAL A 167 2.06 -10.93 3.95
C VAL A 167 1.65 -10.17 5.22
N ILE A 168 1.83 -8.84 5.22
CA ILE A 168 1.46 -7.95 6.34
C ILE A 168 -0.07 -7.91 6.48
N ALA A 169 -0.79 -7.72 5.36
CA ALA A 169 -2.24 -7.67 5.35
C ALA A 169 -2.84 -9.04 5.70
N ALA A 170 -2.30 -10.13 5.13
CA ALA A 170 -2.69 -11.49 5.47
C ALA A 170 -2.58 -11.74 6.98
N HIS A 171 -1.48 -11.31 7.61
CA HIS A 171 -1.28 -11.47 9.05
C HIS A 171 -2.21 -10.59 9.89
N LEU A 172 -2.36 -9.30 9.58
CA LEU A 172 -3.10 -8.35 10.43
C LEU A 172 -4.62 -8.46 10.26
N LEU A 173 -5.09 -8.72 9.05
CA LEU A 173 -6.49 -8.62 8.64
C LEU A 173 -7.13 -9.97 8.31
N LYS A 174 -6.33 -11.04 8.16
CA LYS A 174 -6.79 -12.38 7.77
C LYS A 174 -7.60 -12.35 6.47
N CYS A 175 -7.12 -11.55 5.52
CA CYS A 175 -7.79 -11.24 4.25
C CYS A 175 -7.27 -12.11 3.10
N GLU A 176 -7.95 -12.02 1.95
CA GLU A 176 -7.47 -12.60 0.70
C GLU A 176 -6.42 -11.70 0.05
N VAL A 177 -5.31 -12.28 -0.40
CA VAL A 177 -4.24 -11.56 -1.09
C VAL A 177 -3.57 -12.45 -2.15
N THR A 178 -2.82 -11.85 -3.06
CA THR A 178 -1.95 -12.55 -3.99
C THR A 178 -0.50 -12.11 -3.83
N VAL A 179 0.41 -13.06 -4.03
CA VAL A 179 1.84 -12.81 -4.30
C VAL A 179 2.26 -13.44 -5.62
N GLY A 180 1.28 -13.73 -6.50
CA GLY A 180 1.50 -14.39 -7.79
C GLY A 180 1.18 -15.89 -7.76
N GLN A 181 2.03 -16.70 -8.37
CA GLN A 181 1.90 -18.16 -8.35
C GLN A 181 2.70 -18.79 -7.20
N ALA A 182 2.24 -19.93 -6.71
CA ALA A 182 2.92 -20.69 -5.65
C ALA A 182 4.15 -21.47 -6.17
N GLU A 183 4.20 -21.76 -7.47
CA GLU A 183 5.24 -22.58 -8.10
C GLU A 183 5.51 -22.09 -9.54
N GLY A 184 6.70 -22.41 -10.07
CA GLY A 184 7.11 -22.14 -11.45
C GLY A 184 8.46 -21.43 -11.52
N GLU A 185 9.22 -21.66 -12.59
CA GLU A 185 10.58 -21.11 -12.75
C GLU A 185 10.62 -19.58 -12.73
N GLN A 186 9.56 -18.92 -13.21
CA GLN A 186 9.43 -17.46 -13.20
C GLN A 186 8.94 -16.89 -11.85
N TRP A 187 8.72 -17.75 -10.85
CA TRP A 187 8.16 -17.40 -9.54
C TRP A 187 9.14 -17.78 -8.42
N PRO A 188 10.29 -17.09 -8.32
CA PRO A 188 11.36 -17.46 -7.40
C PRO A 188 10.96 -17.43 -5.91
N TYR A 189 9.86 -16.76 -5.59
CA TYR A 189 9.34 -16.59 -4.23
C TYR A 189 7.97 -17.25 -4.00
N GLY A 190 7.59 -18.24 -4.81
CA GLY A 190 6.27 -18.88 -4.74
C GLY A 190 5.95 -19.52 -3.37
N GLY A 191 6.97 -19.91 -2.58
CA GLY A 191 6.80 -20.42 -1.22
C GLY A 191 6.09 -19.44 -0.26
N THR A 192 6.08 -18.14 -0.55
CA THR A 192 5.33 -17.13 0.21
C THR A 192 3.83 -17.39 0.22
N ALA A 193 3.27 -18.06 -0.79
CA ALA A 193 1.88 -18.48 -0.81
C ALA A 193 1.52 -19.33 0.42
N GLY A 194 2.38 -20.28 0.80
CA GLY A 194 2.17 -21.08 2.01
C GLY A 194 2.29 -20.28 3.31
N ALA A 195 3.17 -19.27 3.33
CA ALA A 195 3.30 -18.39 4.50
C ALA A 195 2.03 -17.53 4.71
N ILE A 196 1.37 -17.10 3.63
CA ILE A 196 0.08 -16.38 3.70
C ILE A 196 -0.99 -17.23 4.39
N GLU A 197 -1.13 -18.49 3.98
CA GLU A 197 -2.07 -19.44 4.60
C GLU A 197 -1.74 -19.65 6.08
N ASN A 198 -0.46 -19.82 6.41
CA ASN A 198 -0.03 -20.00 7.81
C ASN A 198 -0.25 -18.75 8.68
N TYR A 199 -0.20 -17.56 8.09
CA TYR A 199 -0.60 -16.32 8.77
C TYR A 199 -2.12 -16.16 8.91
N GLY A 200 -2.92 -17.09 8.37
CA GLY A 200 -4.37 -17.09 8.44
C GLY A 200 -5.05 -16.19 7.40
N GLY A 201 -4.31 -15.71 6.40
CA GLY A 201 -4.89 -15.14 5.18
C GLY A 201 -5.23 -16.23 4.17
N VAL A 202 -5.72 -15.84 3.00
CA VAL A 202 -5.98 -16.76 1.88
C VAL A 202 -5.18 -16.31 0.67
N HIS A 203 -4.34 -17.18 0.13
CA HIS A 203 -3.62 -16.90 -1.10
C HIS A 203 -4.51 -17.14 -2.32
N ARG A 204 -4.64 -16.12 -3.18
CA ARG A 204 -5.31 -16.21 -4.47
C ARG A 204 -4.27 -16.17 -5.58
N PRO A 205 -4.01 -17.30 -6.28
CA PRO A 205 -3.03 -17.30 -7.37
C PRO A 205 -3.43 -16.33 -8.49
N THR A 206 -2.45 -15.56 -8.96
CA THR A 206 -2.62 -14.67 -10.11
C THR A 206 -1.42 -14.80 -11.06
N ASP A 207 -1.61 -14.42 -12.32
CA ASP A 207 -0.48 -14.17 -13.21
C ASP A 207 0.19 -12.81 -12.87
N TRP A 208 1.36 -12.50 -13.43
CA TRP A 208 2.14 -11.30 -13.08
C TRP A 208 1.36 -9.99 -13.29
N SER A 209 0.46 -9.94 -14.28
CA SER A 209 -0.39 -8.78 -14.58
C SER A 209 -1.71 -8.78 -13.79
N GLY A 210 -1.97 -9.82 -13.00
CA GLY A 210 -3.20 -10.00 -12.24
C GLY A 210 -3.21 -9.22 -10.93
N VAL A 211 -4.43 -8.95 -10.44
CA VAL A 211 -4.68 -8.39 -9.12
C VAL A 211 -5.63 -9.29 -8.34
N CYS A 212 -5.42 -9.41 -7.04
CA CYS A 212 -6.39 -9.95 -6.12
C CYS A 212 -7.08 -8.81 -5.39
N VAL A 213 -8.41 -8.86 -5.32
CA VAL A 213 -9.21 -7.89 -4.59
C VAL A 213 -10.08 -8.61 -3.57
N ASP A 214 -9.86 -8.32 -2.30
CA ASP A 214 -10.73 -8.73 -1.20
C ASP A 214 -11.74 -7.61 -0.93
N ASP A 215 -12.94 -7.74 -1.47
CA ASP A 215 -14.03 -6.78 -1.29
C ASP A 215 -14.49 -6.66 0.18
N ALA A 216 -14.38 -7.74 0.97
CA ALA A 216 -14.84 -7.72 2.36
C ALA A 216 -13.92 -6.87 3.25
N ASN A 217 -12.62 -6.86 2.94
CA ASN A 217 -11.61 -6.11 3.67
C ASN A 217 -11.14 -4.83 2.99
N ASN A 218 -11.58 -4.58 1.75
CA ASN A 218 -11.10 -3.50 0.89
C ASN A 218 -9.57 -3.53 0.70
N VAL A 219 -9.03 -4.73 0.47
CA VAL A 219 -7.60 -4.97 0.25
C VAL A 219 -7.36 -5.33 -1.20
N VAL A 220 -6.37 -4.72 -1.82
CA VAL A 220 -5.94 -4.99 -3.20
C VAL A 220 -4.48 -5.42 -3.17
N SER A 221 -4.14 -6.46 -3.93
CA SER A 221 -2.74 -6.89 -4.05
C SER A 221 -2.36 -7.33 -5.46
N SER A 222 -1.07 -7.19 -5.79
CA SER A 222 -0.46 -7.69 -7.02
C SER A 222 0.93 -8.27 -6.79
N ALA A 223 1.39 -9.10 -7.72
CA ALA A 223 2.62 -9.86 -7.54
C ALA A 223 3.91 -9.07 -7.75
N ALA A 224 3.95 -8.10 -8.67
CA ALA A 224 5.14 -7.31 -8.99
C ALA A 224 6.43 -8.19 -9.06
N TYR A 225 7.54 -7.83 -8.42
CA TYR A 225 8.79 -8.63 -8.50
C TYR A 225 8.78 -9.97 -7.74
N MET A 226 7.64 -10.44 -7.23
CA MET A 226 7.52 -11.87 -6.88
C MET A 226 7.62 -12.75 -8.13
N TYR A 227 7.36 -12.15 -9.30
CA TYR A 227 7.63 -12.64 -10.64
C TYR A 227 9.00 -12.16 -11.13
N ASP A 228 9.76 -13.00 -11.83
CA ASP A 228 10.98 -12.62 -12.57
C ASP A 228 10.63 -11.86 -13.86
N GLY A 229 10.08 -10.66 -13.67
CA GLY A 229 9.56 -9.80 -14.72
C GLY A 229 10.50 -8.69 -15.16
N LYS A 230 10.28 -8.20 -16.37
CA LYS A 230 10.94 -7.00 -16.89
C LYS A 230 10.38 -5.74 -16.21
N PRO A 231 11.16 -4.65 -16.13
CA PRO A 231 10.71 -3.43 -15.47
C PRO A 231 9.36 -2.86 -15.95
N HIS A 232 9.01 -3.00 -17.24
CA HIS A 232 7.71 -2.54 -17.74
C HIS A 232 6.54 -3.44 -17.32
N GLU A 233 6.76 -4.76 -17.23
CA GLU A 233 5.76 -5.71 -16.72
C GLU A 233 5.48 -5.41 -15.24
N ILE A 234 6.51 -5.07 -14.46
CA ILE A 234 6.34 -4.65 -13.07
C ILE A 234 5.62 -3.31 -12.95
N PHE A 235 5.97 -2.34 -13.81
CA PHE A 235 5.25 -1.07 -13.89
C PHE A 235 3.75 -1.28 -14.18
N GLU A 236 3.40 -2.20 -15.07
CA GLU A 236 2.00 -2.55 -15.38
C GLU A 236 1.32 -3.30 -14.24
N SER A 237 1.99 -4.27 -13.61
CA SER A 237 1.49 -5.02 -12.45
C SER A 237 1.16 -4.13 -11.26
N VAL A 238 2.04 -3.17 -10.94
CA VAL A 238 1.79 -2.16 -9.90
C VAL A 238 0.69 -1.20 -10.33
N GLY A 239 0.65 -0.80 -11.60
CA GLY A 239 -0.39 0.07 -12.14
C GLY A 239 -1.78 -0.54 -12.02
N ALA A 240 -1.93 -1.83 -12.28
CA ALA A 240 -3.20 -2.55 -12.12
C ALA A 240 -3.68 -2.51 -10.65
N MET A 241 -2.78 -2.73 -9.68
CA MET A 241 -3.12 -2.61 -8.25
C MET A 241 -3.52 -1.18 -7.88
N VAL A 242 -2.75 -0.17 -8.32
CA VAL A 242 -3.03 1.23 -8.03
C VAL A 242 -4.37 1.66 -8.65
N ALA A 243 -4.68 1.24 -9.88
CA ALA A 243 -5.95 1.53 -10.53
C ALA A 243 -7.13 0.99 -9.71
N ALA A 244 -7.06 -0.28 -9.31
CA ALA A 244 -8.09 -0.90 -8.48
C ALA A 244 -8.23 -0.23 -7.09
N VAL A 245 -7.13 0.23 -6.48
CA VAL A 245 -7.19 1.05 -5.24
C VAL A 245 -7.87 2.38 -5.49
N CYS A 246 -7.52 3.09 -6.57
CA CYS A 246 -8.07 4.41 -6.89
C CYS A 246 -9.56 4.37 -7.24
N GLU A 247 -10.05 3.28 -7.85
CA GLU A 247 -11.49 3.07 -8.11
C GLU A 247 -12.31 2.93 -6.82
N ARG A 248 -11.66 2.58 -5.71
CA ARG A 248 -12.26 2.33 -4.39
C ARG A 248 -12.05 3.47 -3.41
N ALA A 249 -11.34 4.53 -3.82
CA ALA A 249 -10.86 5.65 -3.01
C ALA A 249 -11.85 6.84 -2.97
#